data_AF-A0A4P7SV40-F1
#
_entry.id   AF-A0A4P7SV40-F1
#
_cell.length_a   1.000
_cell.length_b   1.000
_cell.length_c   1.000
_cell.angle_alpha   90.00
_cell.angle_beta   90.00
_cell.angle_gamma   90.00
#
_symmetry.space_group_name_H-M   'P 1'
#
loop_
_entity.id
_entity.type
_entity.pdbx_description
1 polymer ?
#
loop_
_entity_poly.entity_id
_entity_poly.type
_entity_poly.pdbx_seq_one_letter_code
_entity_poly.pdbx_strand_id
1 'polypeptide(L)'
;MDITVKRETFGQDNQSWLGSAHGTNAAQTITLDVSTFTKATHYPDGYLKSGIPLQKLAGGKYGLWLTTKELAGFLFTGVSAPASTATPVAAALLEHGRVIEAKLPVPVDAGGKTSAAGRIIFA
;
A
#
# COMPACT_ATOMS: atom_id res chain seq x y z
N MET A 1 -14.22 -19.22 -18.94
CA MET A 1 -12.94 -18.52 -19.19
C MET A 1 -13.28 -17.18 -19.81
N ASP A 2 -12.95 -16.06 -19.15
CA ASP A 2 -13.19 -14.72 -19.68
C ASP A 2 -12.00 -14.33 -20.56
N ILE A 3 -12.26 -14.07 -21.84
CA ILE A 3 -11.25 -13.75 -22.87
C ILE A 3 -11.42 -12.30 -23.34
N THR A 4 -12.09 -11.46 -22.54
CA THR A 4 -12.29 -10.04 -22.87
C THR A 4 -10.97 -9.29 -22.77
N VAL A 5 -10.59 -8.57 -23.83
CA VAL A 5 -9.40 -7.71 -23.83
C VAL A 5 -9.63 -6.55 -22.86
N LYS A 6 -8.87 -6.54 -21.76
CA LYS A 6 -8.85 -5.44 -20.79
C LYS A 6 -7.68 -4.53 -21.09
N ARG A 7 -7.94 -3.22 -21.20
CA ARG A 7 -6.91 -2.19 -21.37
C ARG A 7 -6.73 -1.52 -20.02
N GLU A 8 -5.53 -1.66 -19.45
CA GLU A 8 -5.16 -0.98 -18.21
C GLU A 8 -4.06 0.03 -18.52
N THR A 9 -4.23 1.26 -18.05
CA THR A 9 -3.22 2.31 -18.17
C THR A 9 -2.49 2.40 -16.85
N PHE A 10 -1.23 1.96 -16.83
CA PHE A 10 -0.37 2.15 -15.67
C PHE A 10 0.24 3.54 -15.75
N GLY A 11 -0.06 4.40 -14.78
CA GLY A 11 0.79 5.55 -14.52
C GLY A 11 2.14 5.08 -13.98
N GLN A 12 3.22 5.83 -14.22
CA GLN A 12 4.52 5.51 -13.65
C GLN A 12 4.41 5.51 -12.12
N ASP A 13 4.64 4.36 -11.50
CA ASP A 13 4.64 4.26 -10.05
C ASP A 13 5.81 5.08 -9.48
N ASN A 14 5.56 5.81 -8.40
CA ASN A 14 6.54 6.72 -7.82
C ASN A 14 7.11 6.13 -6.53
N GLN A 15 8.19 5.36 -6.65
CA GLN A 15 8.89 4.76 -5.50
C GLN A 15 9.88 5.71 -4.80
N SER A 16 9.82 7.03 -5.05
CA SER A 16 10.72 7.98 -4.40
C SER A 16 10.55 8.09 -2.88
N TRP A 17 9.48 7.51 -2.33
CA TRP A 17 9.26 7.31 -0.89
C TRP A 17 10.19 6.27 -0.25
N LEU A 18 10.79 5.37 -1.05
CA LEU A 18 11.81 4.44 -0.55
C LEU A 18 13.09 5.23 -0.22
N GLY A 19 13.44 5.27 1.07
CA GLY A 19 14.69 5.86 1.53
C GLY A 19 15.89 4.91 1.42
N SER A 20 15.67 3.65 1.07
CA SER A 20 16.70 2.62 0.87
C SER A 20 16.15 1.47 0.03
N ALA A 21 17.04 0.70 -0.61
CA ALA A 21 16.69 -0.56 -1.26
C ALA A 21 16.44 -1.73 -0.26
N HIS A 22 16.71 -1.53 1.03
CA HIS A 22 16.53 -2.55 2.06
C HIS A 22 15.06 -3.00 2.17
N GLY A 23 14.84 -4.31 2.23
CA GLY A 23 13.51 -4.93 2.36
C GLY A 23 12.78 -5.13 1.03
N THR A 24 13.23 -4.52 -0.06
CA THR A 24 12.59 -4.65 -1.38
C THR A 24 12.67 -6.07 -1.95
N ASN A 25 13.68 -6.84 -1.56
CA ASN A 25 13.86 -8.25 -1.93
C ASN A 25 13.11 -9.24 -1.03
N ALA A 26 12.44 -8.76 0.02
CA ALA A 26 11.75 -9.56 1.02
C ALA A 26 10.32 -9.05 1.26
N ALA A 27 9.71 -8.44 0.24
CA ALA A 27 8.33 -8.00 0.29
C ALA A 27 7.36 -9.17 0.47
N GLN A 28 6.35 -9.00 1.30
CA GLN A 28 5.35 -10.02 1.57
C GLN A 28 4.20 -9.94 0.55
N THR A 29 3.81 -11.08 -0.02
CA THR A 29 2.57 -11.17 -0.80
C THR A 29 1.37 -11.11 0.14
N ILE A 30 0.47 -10.15 -0.08
CA ILE A 30 -0.71 -9.90 0.74
C ILE A 30 -1.99 -9.86 -0.09
N THR A 31 -3.13 -10.10 0.58
CA THR A 31 -4.46 -9.90 0.02
C THR A 31 -4.98 -8.54 0.45
N LEU A 32 -5.13 -7.61 -0.49
CA LEU A 32 -5.57 -6.25 -0.26
C LEU A 32 -7.09 -6.12 -0.40
N ASP A 33 -7.72 -5.55 0.62
CA ASP A 33 -9.14 -5.23 0.65
C ASP A 33 -9.38 -3.79 0.18
N VAL A 34 -9.78 -3.67 -1.08
CA VAL A 34 -9.94 -2.37 -1.74
C VAL A 34 -11.14 -1.58 -1.19
N SER A 35 -12.06 -2.23 -0.48
CA SER A 35 -13.22 -1.55 0.14
C SER A 35 -12.84 -0.50 1.19
N THR A 36 -11.63 -0.59 1.73
CA THR A 36 -11.10 0.39 2.69
C THR A 36 -10.57 1.67 2.05
N PHE A 37 -10.44 1.72 0.72
CA PHE A 37 -9.90 2.84 -0.03
C PHE A 37 -11.01 3.60 -0.77
N THR A 38 -10.90 4.92 -0.82
CA THR A 38 -11.80 5.78 -1.61
C THR A 38 -11.18 6.15 -2.95
N LYS A 39 -11.93 5.99 -4.05
CA LYS A 39 -11.47 6.31 -5.42
C LYS A 39 -10.93 7.73 -5.55
N ALA A 40 -11.69 8.72 -5.07
CA ALA A 40 -11.33 10.13 -5.22
C ALA A 40 -10.00 10.50 -4.53
N THR A 41 -9.65 9.80 -3.45
CA THR A 41 -8.47 10.14 -2.63
C THR A 41 -7.28 9.25 -2.95
N HIS A 42 -7.49 7.94 -3.06
CA HIS A 42 -6.40 6.96 -3.03
C HIS A 42 -6.02 6.43 -4.41
N TYR A 43 -6.97 6.41 -5.36
CA TYR A 43 -6.77 5.89 -6.71
C TYR A 43 -7.59 6.63 -7.77
N PRO A 44 -7.48 7.99 -7.86
CA PRO A 44 -8.26 8.75 -8.84
C PRO A 44 -7.93 8.36 -10.28
N ASP A 45 -6.68 7.95 -10.51
CA ASP A 45 -6.14 7.54 -11.81
C ASP A 45 -6.44 6.07 -12.15
N GLY A 46 -7.23 5.37 -11.33
CA GLY A 46 -7.61 3.97 -11.54
C GLY A 46 -6.64 2.94 -10.96
N TYR A 47 -5.58 3.37 -10.26
CA TYR A 47 -4.66 2.48 -9.56
C TYR A 47 -4.27 3.05 -8.18
N LEU A 48 -4.05 2.16 -7.23
CA LEU A 48 -3.50 2.45 -5.91
C LEU A 48 -2.01 2.72 -6.07
N LYS A 49 -1.56 3.90 -5.63
CA LYS A 49 -0.15 4.31 -5.70
C LYS A 49 0.71 3.52 -4.70
N SER A 50 1.98 3.25 -5.02
CA SER A 50 2.91 2.71 -4.00
C SER A 50 3.13 3.70 -2.85
N GLY A 51 3.57 3.18 -1.71
CA GLY A 51 3.79 3.95 -0.50
C GLY A 51 2.54 4.23 0.32
N ILE A 52 1.37 3.69 -0.04
CA ILE A 52 0.19 3.81 0.82
C ILE A 52 0.39 2.98 2.09
N PRO A 53 0.22 3.56 3.30
CA PRO A 53 0.33 2.83 4.56
C PRO A 53 -0.82 1.84 4.72
N LEU A 54 -0.48 0.62 5.14
CA LEU A 54 -1.42 -0.49 5.28
C LEU A 54 -1.51 -0.97 6.73
N GLN A 55 -2.70 -1.44 7.11
CA GLN A 55 -2.94 -2.17 8.35
C GLN A 55 -3.41 -3.58 8.06
N LYS A 56 -3.23 -4.47 9.03
CA LYS A 56 -3.84 -5.81 8.99
C LYS A 56 -5.32 -5.71 9.40
N LEU A 57 -6.19 -6.32 8.60
CA LEU A 57 -7.62 -6.46 8.86
C LEU A 57 -7.94 -7.85 9.40
N ALA A 58 -9.19 -8.05 9.81
CA ALA A 58 -9.70 -9.37 10.14
C ALA A 58 -9.59 -10.33 8.92
N GLY A 59 -9.41 -11.63 9.19
CA GLY A 59 -9.33 -12.64 8.14
C GLY A 59 -8.05 -12.62 7.30
N GLY A 60 -6.99 -11.96 7.77
CA GLY A 60 -5.67 -11.97 7.11
C GLY A 60 -5.56 -11.07 5.88
N LYS A 61 -6.56 -10.21 5.64
CA LYS A 61 -6.50 -9.18 4.61
C LYS A 61 -5.75 -7.94 5.10
N TYR A 62 -5.38 -7.08 4.19
CA TYR A 62 -4.73 -5.80 4.45
C TYR A 62 -5.56 -4.68 3.83
N GLY A 63 -5.54 -3.50 4.43
CA GLY A 63 -6.29 -2.35 3.91
C GLY A 63 -5.64 -1.05 4.34
N LEU A 64 -6.30 0.06 4.01
CA LEU A 64 -5.84 1.40 4.37
C LEU A 64 -5.60 1.49 5.89
N TRP A 65 -4.43 2.00 6.26
CA TRP A 65 -4.10 2.21 7.66
C TRP A 65 -4.92 3.35 8.28
N LEU A 66 -5.40 3.12 9.50
CA LEU A 66 -6.08 4.10 10.34
C LEU A 66 -5.18 4.45 11.52
N THR A 67 -5.20 5.70 11.96
CA THR A 67 -4.35 6.24 13.05
C THR A 67 -4.47 5.50 14.39
N THR A 68 -5.55 4.74 14.58
CA THR A 68 -5.81 3.95 15.80
C THR A 68 -5.29 2.52 15.73
N LYS A 69 -4.64 2.12 14.63
CA LYS A 69 -4.21 0.75 14.36
C LYS A 69 -2.71 0.65 14.17
N GLU A 70 -2.19 -0.57 14.32
CA GLU A 70 -0.80 -0.86 14.02
C GLU A 70 -0.53 -0.75 12.51
N LEU A 71 0.55 -0.06 12.16
CA LEU A 71 1.00 0.11 10.79
C LEU A 71 1.70 -1.16 10.29
N ALA A 72 1.03 -2.01 9.52
CA ALA A 72 1.64 -3.26 9.05
C ALA A 72 2.82 -3.03 8.08
N GLY A 73 2.78 -1.94 7.31
CA GLY A 73 3.84 -1.57 6.36
C GLY A 73 3.29 -0.70 5.24
N PHE A 74 3.94 -0.72 4.09
CA PHE A 74 3.58 0.11 2.93
C PHE A 74 3.32 -0.73 1.67
N LEU A 75 2.37 -0.31 0.85
CA LEU A 75 2.15 -0.91 -0.46
C LEU A 75 3.41 -0.71 -1.32
N PHE A 76 4.12 -1.79 -1.66
CA PHE A 76 5.44 -1.71 -2.30
C PHE A 76 5.37 -1.32 -3.78
N THR A 77 4.40 -1.88 -4.51
CA THR A 77 4.16 -1.60 -5.93
C THR A 77 2.73 -1.15 -6.13
N GLY A 78 2.52 -0.22 -7.07
CA GLY A 78 1.19 0.19 -7.46
C GLY A 78 0.33 -0.98 -7.93
N VAL A 79 -0.96 -0.95 -7.61
CA VAL A 79 -1.91 -2.02 -7.93
C VAL A 79 -3.11 -1.43 -8.64
N SER A 80 -3.51 -2.06 -9.74
CA SER A 80 -4.72 -1.68 -10.48
C SER A 80 -5.96 -1.80 -9.60
N ALA A 81 -6.78 -0.76 -9.56
CA ALA A 81 -8.01 -0.80 -8.77
C ALA A 81 -9.02 -1.72 -9.46
N PRO A 82 -9.57 -2.74 -8.77
CA PRO A 82 -10.55 -3.64 -9.36
C PRO A 82 -11.83 -2.87 -9.72
N ALA A 83 -12.55 -3.36 -10.72
CA ALA A 83 -13.84 -2.78 -11.14
C ALA A 83 -14.87 -2.76 -9.99
N SER A 84 -14.77 -3.71 -9.05
CA SER A 84 -15.53 -3.76 -7.82
C SER A 84 -14.58 -3.75 -6.62
N THR A 85 -14.83 -2.85 -5.67
CA THR A 85 -14.05 -2.76 -4.42
C THR A 85 -14.27 -3.95 -3.47
N ALA A 86 -15.30 -4.77 -3.75
CA ALA A 86 -15.54 -6.02 -3.03
C ALA A 86 -14.59 -7.16 -3.46
N THR A 87 -13.89 -7.01 -4.59
CA THR A 87 -12.92 -8.00 -5.08
C THR A 87 -11.56 -7.73 -4.45
N PRO A 88 -11.04 -8.63 -3.61
CA PRO A 88 -9.69 -8.48 -3.07
C PRO A 88 -8.65 -8.63 -4.18
N VAL A 89 -7.53 -7.92 -4.04
CA VAL A 89 -6.43 -7.95 -5.03
C VAL A 89 -5.13 -8.41 -4.37
N ALA A 90 -4.32 -9.18 -5.10
CA ALA A 90 -2.98 -9.52 -4.64
C ALA A 90 -2.08 -8.27 -4.71
N ALA A 91 -1.30 -8.05 -3.66
CA ALA A 91 -0.39 -6.91 -3.57
C ALA A 91 0.91 -7.30 -2.85
N ALA A 92 1.93 -6.45 -2.93
CA ALA A 92 3.19 -6.61 -2.22
C ALA A 92 3.30 -5.59 -1.08
N LEU A 93 3.65 -6.06 0.12
CA LEU A 93 3.85 -5.25 1.32
C LEU A 93 5.35 -5.10 1.60
N LEU A 94 5.82 -3.85 1.75
CA LEU A 94 7.09 -3.56 2.37
C LEU A 94 6.90 -3.48 3.89
N GLU A 95 7.39 -4.50 4.59
CA GLU A 95 7.25 -4.62 6.04
C GLU A 95 8.38 -3.91 6.81
N HIS A 96 9.56 -3.82 6.20
CA HIS A 96 10.76 -3.27 6.85
C HIS A 96 11.61 -2.49 5.86
N GLY A 97 12.34 -1.50 6.36
CA GLY A 97 13.18 -0.63 5.52
C GLY A 97 13.28 0.80 6.01
N ARG A 98 13.56 1.71 5.07
CA ARG A 98 13.58 3.16 5.31
C ARG A 98 12.57 3.87 4.43
N VAL A 99 11.81 4.79 5.01
CA VAL A 99 10.73 5.52 4.34
C VAL A 99 10.95 7.03 4.47
N ILE A 100 10.87 7.74 3.34
CA ILE A 100 10.91 9.20 3.28
C ILE A 100 9.48 9.72 3.42
N GLU A 101 9.15 10.28 4.57
CA GLU A 101 7.77 10.62 4.92
C GLU A 101 7.15 11.66 4.00
N ALA A 102 7.94 12.68 3.63
CA ALA A 102 7.50 13.79 2.78
C ALA A 102 7.07 13.36 1.38
N LYS A 103 7.36 12.12 0.97
CA LYS A 103 7.06 11.57 -0.35
C LYS A 103 5.96 10.51 -0.32
N LEU A 104 5.37 10.23 0.85
CA LEU A 104 4.26 9.30 0.95
C LEU A 104 2.98 9.90 0.33
N PRO A 105 2.18 9.10 -0.38
CA PRO A 105 0.89 9.55 -0.91
C PRO A 105 -0.15 9.82 0.19
N VAL A 106 0.01 9.18 1.35
CA VAL A 106 -0.84 9.37 2.55
C VAL A 106 0.08 9.48 3.77
N PRO A 107 -0.09 10.51 4.61
CA PRO A 107 0.78 10.72 5.76
C PRO A 107 0.58 9.64 6.85
N VAL A 108 1.64 9.41 7.63
CA VAL A 108 1.62 8.55 8.82
C VAL A 108 1.85 9.40 10.06
N ASP A 109 1.00 9.26 11.08
CA ASP A 109 1.11 10.00 12.32
C ASP A 109 2.15 9.42 13.30
N ALA A 110 2.34 10.08 14.44
CA ALA A 110 3.29 9.63 15.46
C ALA A 110 2.96 8.22 16.00
N GLY A 111 1.69 7.86 16.15
CA GLY A 111 1.27 6.54 16.64
C GLY A 111 1.65 5.42 15.67
N GLY A 112 1.41 5.64 14.38
CA GLY A 112 1.83 4.72 13.32
C GLY A 112 3.34 4.51 13.32
N LYS A 113 4.11 5.59 13.46
CA LYS A 113 5.58 5.52 13.52
C LYS A 113 6.07 4.73 14.72
N THR A 114 5.52 4.98 15.91
CA THR A 114 5.85 4.22 17.12
C THR A 114 5.55 2.73 16.94
N SER A 115 4.42 2.40 16.31
CA SER A 115 4.03 1.00 16.09
C SER A 115 4.97 0.25 15.14
N ALA A 116 5.67 0.96 14.24
CA ALA A 116 6.59 0.40 13.25
C ALA A 116 8.08 0.61 13.56
N ALA A 117 8.42 1.24 14.70
CA ALA A 117 9.78 1.70 15.00
C ALA A 117 10.85 0.58 14.97
N GLY A 118 10.47 -0.67 15.25
CA GLY A 118 11.40 -1.82 15.20
C GLY A 118 11.69 -2.36 13.79
N ARG A 119 10.92 -1.94 12.77
CA ARG A 119 10.99 -2.46 11.40
C ARG A 119 11.23 -1.38 10.35
N ILE A 120 10.76 -0.15 10.60
CA ILE A 120 10.81 0.95 9.63
C ILE A 120 11.47 2.17 10.27
N ILE A 121 12.49 2.69 9.58
CA ILE A 121 13.11 3.97 9.90
C ILE A 121 12.44 5.04 9.05
N PHE A 122 11.87 6.04 9.69
CA PHE A 122 11.31 7.22 9.02
C PHE A 122 12.36 8.32 8.89
N ALA A 123 12.47 8.90 7.69
CA ALA A 123 13.44 9.93 7.31
C ALA A 123 12.77 11.16 6.70
#